data_AF-A0A6H2A3T7-F1
#
_entry.id   AF-A0A6H2A3T7-F1
#
_cell.length_a   1.000
_cell.length_b   1.000
_cell.length_c   1.000
_cell.angle_alpha   90.00
_cell.angle_beta   90.00
_cell.angle_gamma   90.00
#
_symmetry.space_group_name_H-M   'P 1'
#
loop_
_entity.id
_entity.type
_entity.pdbx_description
1 polymer ?
#
loop_
_entity_poly.entity_id
_entity_poly.type
_entity_poly.pdbx_seq_one_letter_code
_entity_poly.pdbx_strand_id
1 'polypeptide(L)'
;MIKRMTVGNVRVTFTIAHITKVVGVNSKLDDDRHILMWDFDNTPLSEVKEALRRVQSRFLLSDIYILRSSEPSNYIAYCFTASDWRRVVEIIAQTEYIDWNFFKYGVYRGRFTLRVSAKNGNIPKLVTRLEGLSLPDCEPPDLHSWVRYETLKGG
;
A
#
# COMPACT_ATOMS: atom_id res chain seq x y z
N MET A 1 9.64 -18.25 18.53
CA MET A 1 9.00 -19.23 19.44
C MET A 1 7.54 -18.86 19.64
N ILE A 2 6.62 -19.82 19.48
CA ILE A 2 5.19 -19.62 19.80
C ILE A 2 4.84 -20.60 20.91
N LYS A 3 4.40 -20.10 22.07
CA LYS A 3 3.89 -20.91 23.18
C LYS A 3 2.39 -20.71 23.28
N ARG A 4 1.63 -21.79 23.12
CA ARG A 4 0.17 -21.77 23.21
C ARG A 4 -0.22 -22.47 24.51
N MET A 5 -1.15 -21.89 25.24
CA MET A 5 -1.78 -22.51 26.39
C MET A 5 -3.30 -22.36 26.26
N THR A 6 -4.03 -23.38 26.69
CA THR A 6 -5.49 -23.36 26.73
C THR A 6 -5.90 -23.47 28.19
N VAL A 7 -6.70 -22.53 28.68
CA VAL A 7 -7.28 -22.57 30.03
C VAL A 7 -8.79 -22.54 29.87
N GLY A 8 -9.45 -23.67 30.16
CA GLY A 8 -10.87 -23.86 29.84
C GLY A 8 -11.14 -23.74 28.34
N ASN A 9 -12.02 -22.81 27.97
CA ASN A 9 -12.36 -22.48 26.58
C ASN A 9 -11.57 -21.28 26.02
N VAL A 10 -10.60 -20.74 26.76
CA VAL A 10 -9.77 -19.61 26.34
C VAL A 10 -8.42 -20.09 25.84
N ARG A 11 -8.05 -19.70 24.62
CA ARG A 11 -6.73 -19.95 24.04
C ARG A 11 -5.86 -18.70 24.17
N VAL A 12 -4.76 -18.81 24.90
CA VAL A 12 -3.74 -17.77 25.03
C VAL A 12 -2.52 -18.16 24.21
N THR A 13 -2.03 -17.24 23.38
CA THR A 13 -0.85 -17.45 22.53
C THR A 13 0.22 -16.40 22.84
N PHE A 14 1.40 -16.84 23.25
CA PHE A 14 2.60 -16.03 23.40
C PHE A 14 3.50 -16.23 22.19
N THR A 15 3.93 -15.13 21.57
CA THR A 15 4.85 -15.17 20.43
C THR A 15 6.08 -14.33 20.75
N ILE A 16 7.25 -14.97 20.73
CA ILE A 16 8.55 -14.30 20.71
C ILE A 16 9.09 -14.41 19.29
N ALA A 17 9.25 -13.26 18.63
CA ALA A 17 9.73 -13.19 17.25
C ALA A 17 10.66 -12.00 17.05
N HIS A 18 11.56 -12.11 16.08
CA HIS A 18 12.35 -10.97 15.64
C HIS A 18 11.46 -10.00 14.87
N ILE A 19 11.50 -8.73 15.27
CA ILE A 19 10.79 -7.64 14.63
C ILE A 19 11.75 -6.80 13.78
N THR A 20 11.20 -6.16 12.76
CA THR A 20 11.85 -5.08 12.01
C THR A 20 10.99 -3.84 12.12
N LYS A 21 11.62 -2.71 12.46
CA LYS A 21 10.95 -1.40 12.48
C LYS A 21 10.91 -0.87 11.06
N VAL A 22 9.72 -0.51 10.60
CA VAL A 22 9.51 0.06 9.27
C VAL A 22 8.78 1.38 9.37
N VAL A 23 9.06 2.26 8.41
CA VAL A 23 8.38 3.54 8.22
C VAL A 23 7.46 3.40 7.03
N GLY A 24 6.20 3.76 7.22
CA GLY A 24 5.22 3.90 6.16
C GLY A 24 4.66 5.32 6.10
N VAL A 25 4.09 5.64 4.95
CA VAL A 25 3.36 6.88 4.68
C VAL A 25 1.90 6.55 4.44
N ASN A 26 1.00 7.32 5.03
CA ASN A 26 -0.44 7.13 4.85
C ASN A 26 -0.97 7.92 3.66
N SER A 27 -2.04 7.41 3.04
CA SER A 27 -2.77 8.08 1.96
C SER A 27 -3.44 9.40 2.33
N LYS A 28 -3.65 9.66 3.63
CA LYS A 28 -4.49 10.75 4.12
C LYS A 28 -3.73 12.07 4.11
N LEU A 29 -4.31 13.09 3.50
CA LEU A 29 -3.84 14.48 3.47
C LEU A 29 -4.45 15.30 4.62
N ASP A 30 -3.97 16.53 4.81
CA ASP A 30 -4.40 17.42 5.90
C ASP A 30 -5.85 17.91 5.74
N ASP A 31 -6.38 17.89 4.51
CA ASP A 31 -7.75 18.30 4.18
C ASP A 31 -8.76 17.14 4.18
N ASP A 32 -8.42 16.03 4.84
CA ASP A 32 -9.20 14.78 4.90
C ASP A 32 -9.38 14.05 3.55
N ARG A 33 -8.81 14.54 2.44
CA ARG A 33 -8.75 13.77 1.19
C ARG A 33 -7.64 12.73 1.26
N HIS A 34 -7.66 11.84 0.28
CA HIS A 34 -6.74 10.73 0.18
C HIS A 34 -6.12 10.65 -1.22
N ILE A 35 -4.83 10.39 -1.28
CA ILE A 35 -4.18 9.94 -2.51
C ILE A 35 -4.43 8.45 -2.72
N LEU A 36 -4.22 7.98 -3.95
CA LEU A 36 -4.33 6.55 -4.23
C LEU A 36 -2.99 5.84 -4.02
N MET A 37 -3.09 4.69 -3.37
CA MET A 37 -1.98 3.81 -3.06
C MET A 37 -2.39 2.38 -3.37
N TRP A 38 -1.52 1.63 -4.04
CA TRP A 38 -1.73 0.22 -4.35
C TRP A 38 -0.55 -0.62 -3.86
N ASP A 39 -0.83 -1.85 -3.45
CA ASP A 39 0.16 -2.88 -3.10
C ASP A 39 -0.19 -4.16 -3.85
N PHE A 40 0.78 -4.71 -4.57
CA PHE A 40 0.65 -5.92 -5.38
C PHE A 40 1.67 -6.94 -4.89
N ASP A 41 1.19 -8.11 -4.50
CA ASP A 41 2.01 -9.24 -4.04
C ASP A 41 2.04 -10.31 -5.14
N ASN A 42 3.24 -10.80 -5.47
CA ASN A 42 3.47 -11.85 -6.46
C ASN A 42 2.76 -11.64 -7.82
N THR A 43 2.75 -10.40 -8.32
CA THR A 43 2.08 -10.02 -9.58
C THR A 43 3.10 -9.50 -10.59
N PRO A 44 3.17 -10.06 -11.82
CA PRO A 44 4.07 -9.56 -12.87
C PRO A 44 3.85 -8.07 -13.19
N LEU A 45 4.94 -7.34 -13.46
CA LEU A 45 4.87 -5.91 -13.78
C LEU A 45 3.92 -5.58 -14.94
N SER A 46 3.83 -6.46 -15.95
CA SER A 46 2.91 -6.29 -17.08
C SER A 46 1.45 -6.22 -16.64
N GLU A 47 1.05 -7.12 -15.75
CA GLU A 47 -0.32 -7.19 -15.20
C GLU A 47 -0.60 -6.00 -14.30
N VAL A 48 0.36 -5.61 -13.46
CA VAL A 48 0.27 -4.38 -12.63
C VAL A 48 0.03 -3.15 -13.51
N LYS A 49 0.80 -3.00 -14.59
CA LYS A 49 0.65 -1.87 -15.53
C LYS A 49 -0.72 -1.88 -16.19
N GLU A 50 -1.20 -3.03 -16.63
CA GLU A 50 -2.49 -3.16 -17.31
C GLU A 50 -3.67 -2.85 -16.36
N ALA A 51 -3.66 -3.41 -15.16
CA ALA A 51 -4.66 -3.14 -14.13
C ALA A 51 -4.70 -1.65 -13.76
N LEU A 52 -3.53 -1.04 -13.52
CA LEU A 52 -3.43 0.38 -13.22
C LEU A 52 -3.86 1.27 -14.40
N ARG A 53 -3.54 0.91 -15.65
CA ARG A 53 -4.01 1.64 -16.85
C ARG A 53 -5.52 1.62 -16.99
N ARG A 54 -6.18 0.50 -16.69
CA ARG A 54 -7.65 0.39 -16.73
C ARG A 54 -8.31 1.38 -15.77
N VAL A 55 -7.87 1.41 -14.51
CA VAL A 55 -8.42 2.36 -13.53
C VAL A 55 -7.98 3.79 -13.82
N GLN A 56 -6.73 4.04 -14.24
CA GLN A 56 -6.27 5.37 -14.63
C GLN A 56 -7.15 5.99 -15.72
N SER A 57 -7.49 5.21 -16.74
CA SER A 57 -8.33 5.65 -17.86
C SER A 57 -9.78 5.86 -17.44
N ARG A 58 -10.33 4.93 -16.66
CA ARG A 58 -11.72 4.99 -16.19
C ARG A 58 -11.98 6.18 -15.25
N PHE A 59 -11.00 6.54 -14.44
CA PHE A 59 -11.14 7.54 -13.39
C PHE A 59 -10.39 8.85 -13.68
N LEU A 60 -9.78 8.98 -14.87
CA LEU A 60 -9.01 10.16 -15.31
C LEU A 60 -7.92 10.56 -14.31
N LEU A 61 -7.16 9.58 -13.83
CA LEU A 61 -6.14 9.78 -12.80
C LEU A 61 -4.86 10.42 -13.38
N SER A 62 -4.09 11.07 -12.49
CA SER A 62 -2.78 11.64 -12.81
C SER A 62 -1.74 10.56 -13.09
N ASP A 63 -0.48 10.95 -13.22
CA ASP A 63 0.64 10.01 -13.30
C ASP A 63 0.57 8.96 -12.18
N ILE A 64 0.84 7.70 -12.53
CA ILE A 64 0.98 6.60 -11.58
C ILE A 64 2.44 6.15 -11.56
N TYR A 65 3.06 6.25 -10.38
CA TYR A 65 4.45 5.86 -10.15
C TYR A 65 4.48 4.44 -9.60
N ILE A 66 5.11 3.52 -10.30
CA ILE A 66 5.21 2.11 -9.91
C ILE A 66 6.61 1.84 -9.39
N LEU A 67 6.70 1.44 -8.12
CA LEU A 67 7.94 1.10 -7.45
C LEU A 67 7.95 -0.41 -7.16
N ARG A 68 9.09 -1.07 -7.35
CA ARG A 68 9.29 -2.44 -6.90
C ARG A 68 9.67 -2.41 -5.42
N SER A 69 8.85 -3.04 -4.57
CA SER A 69 8.99 -3.05 -3.11
C SER A 69 9.85 -4.23 -2.61
N SER A 70 9.85 -5.35 -3.32
CA SER A 70 10.76 -6.49 -3.16
C SER A 70 10.79 -7.35 -4.43
N GLU A 71 11.88 -8.10 -4.61
CA GLU A 71 12.00 -9.10 -5.67
C GLU A 71 11.16 -10.35 -5.36
N PRO A 72 10.72 -11.10 -6.38
CA PRO A 72 10.84 -10.81 -7.82
C PRO A 72 9.68 -9.98 -8.39
N SER A 73 8.52 -9.94 -7.73
CA SER A 73 7.27 -9.47 -8.35
C SER A 73 6.35 -8.78 -7.36
N ASN A 74 6.91 -7.93 -6.49
CA ASN A 74 6.14 -7.14 -5.53
C ASN A 74 6.27 -5.66 -5.86
N TYR A 75 5.13 -5.01 -6.04
CA TYR A 75 5.06 -3.63 -6.51
C TYR A 75 4.13 -2.82 -5.64
N ILE A 76 4.51 -1.57 -5.41
CA ILE A 76 3.63 -0.57 -4.83
C ILE A 76 3.47 0.56 -5.84
N ALA A 77 2.33 1.23 -5.82
CA ALA A 77 2.09 2.36 -6.70
C ALA A 77 1.51 3.55 -5.95
N TYR A 78 1.87 4.74 -6.42
CA TYR A 78 1.35 6.02 -5.94
C TYR A 78 0.73 6.79 -7.09
N CYS A 79 -0.42 7.41 -6.84
CA CYS A 79 -1.04 8.38 -7.73
C CYS A 79 -1.51 9.57 -6.91
N PHE A 80 -1.09 10.76 -7.30
CA PHE A 80 -1.30 11.99 -6.54
C PHE A 80 -2.58 12.73 -6.95
N THR A 81 -3.56 12.02 -7.53
CA THR A 81 -4.95 12.46 -7.55
C THR A 81 -5.52 12.34 -6.14
N ALA A 82 -6.04 13.42 -5.60
CA ALA A 82 -6.63 13.49 -4.27
C ALA A 82 -8.15 13.37 -4.37
N SER A 83 -8.73 12.43 -3.64
CA SER A 83 -10.17 12.17 -3.68
C SER A 83 -10.72 11.87 -2.28
N ASP A 84 -12.05 11.95 -2.13
CA ASP A 84 -12.69 11.52 -0.89
C ASP A 84 -12.49 10.01 -0.64
N TRP A 85 -12.60 9.61 0.63
CA TRP A 85 -12.32 8.24 1.04
C TRP A 85 -13.16 7.19 0.30
N ARG A 86 -14.45 7.48 0.06
CA ARG A 86 -15.34 6.53 -0.61
C ARG A 86 -14.89 6.31 -2.05
N ARG A 87 -14.50 7.37 -2.74
CA ARG A 87 -13.97 7.32 -4.11
C ARG A 87 -12.64 6.57 -4.18
N VAL A 88 -11.74 6.79 -3.23
CA VAL A 88 -10.46 6.06 -3.17
C VAL A 88 -10.68 4.56 -2.96
N VAL A 89 -11.58 4.18 -2.03
CA VAL A 89 -11.93 2.77 -1.81
C VAL A 89 -12.54 2.14 -3.05
N GLU A 90 -13.44 2.85 -3.74
CA GLU A 90 -14.05 2.39 -5.00
C GLU A 90 -12.97 2.08 -6.07
N ILE A 91 -12.02 3.00 -6.27
CA ILE A 91 -10.98 2.85 -7.30
C ILE A 91 -10.07 1.65 -6.99
N ILE A 92 -9.62 1.54 -5.74
CA ILE A 92 -8.72 0.44 -5.33
C ILE A 92 -9.47 -0.90 -5.39
N ALA A 93 -10.73 -0.95 -4.98
CA ALA A 93 -11.55 -2.18 -5.07
C ALA A 93 -11.76 -2.67 -6.52
N GLN A 94 -11.75 -1.76 -7.50
CA GLN A 94 -11.86 -2.09 -8.92
C GLN A 94 -10.51 -2.38 -9.59
N THR A 95 -9.40 -2.25 -8.87
CA THR A 95 -8.07 -2.55 -9.39
C THR A 95 -7.81 -4.05 -9.26
N GLU A 96 -7.60 -4.73 -10.38
CA GLU A 96 -7.24 -6.16 -10.37
C GLU A 96 -5.88 -6.39 -9.71
N TYR A 97 -5.69 -7.60 -9.16
CA TYR A 97 -4.45 -8.07 -8.52
C TYR A 97 -4.02 -7.32 -7.24
N ILE A 98 -4.86 -6.43 -6.70
CA ILE A 98 -4.58 -5.78 -5.42
C ILE A 98 -4.39 -6.81 -4.31
N ASP A 99 -3.40 -6.62 -3.44
CA ASP A 99 -3.30 -7.42 -2.22
C ASP A 99 -4.53 -7.16 -1.34
N TRP A 100 -5.34 -8.20 -1.17
CA TRP A 100 -6.55 -8.15 -0.35
C TRP A 100 -6.28 -7.84 1.11
N ASN A 101 -5.10 -8.19 1.65
CA ASN A 101 -4.75 -7.82 3.01
C ASN A 101 -4.47 -6.32 3.10
N PHE A 102 -3.67 -5.76 2.20
CA PHE A 102 -3.50 -4.33 2.06
C PHE A 102 -4.85 -3.61 1.94
N PHE A 103 -5.73 -4.08 1.03
CA PHE A 103 -7.05 -3.47 0.84
C PHE A 103 -7.90 -3.53 2.11
N LYS A 104 -8.08 -4.73 2.68
CA LYS A 104 -8.88 -4.96 3.89
C LYS A 104 -8.41 -4.11 5.07
N TYR A 105 -7.11 -4.09 5.35
CA TYR A 105 -6.59 -3.32 6.48
C TYR A 105 -6.61 -1.82 6.20
N GLY A 106 -6.46 -1.39 4.95
CA GLY A 106 -6.63 0.00 4.56
C GLY A 106 -8.06 0.50 4.80
N VAL A 107 -9.05 -0.27 4.35
CA VAL A 107 -10.48 -0.01 4.57
C VAL A 107 -10.79 0.06 6.06
N TYR A 108 -10.37 -0.95 6.83
CA TYR A 108 -10.60 -1.02 8.28
C TYR A 108 -10.00 0.18 9.04
N ARG A 109 -8.85 0.69 8.61
CA ARG A 109 -8.16 1.83 9.25
C ARG A 109 -8.64 3.20 8.77
N GLY A 110 -9.47 3.26 7.73
CA GLY A 110 -9.86 4.53 7.10
C GLY A 110 -8.70 5.24 6.37
N ARG A 111 -7.64 4.51 6.00
CA ARG A 111 -6.49 5.02 5.23
C ARG A 111 -5.64 3.87 4.72
N PHE A 112 -5.04 4.02 3.54
CA PHE A 112 -3.98 3.15 3.06
C PHE A 112 -2.62 3.59 3.60
N THR A 113 -1.69 2.64 3.74
CA THR A 113 -0.33 2.89 4.22
C THR A 113 0.65 2.08 3.39
N LEU A 114 1.58 2.75 2.71
CA LEU A 114 2.67 2.08 1.99
C LEU A 114 3.99 2.28 2.71
N ARG A 115 4.85 1.26 2.66
CA ARG A 115 6.17 1.31 3.28
C ARG A 115 7.13 2.13 2.41
N VAL A 116 7.90 3.00 3.06
CA VAL A 116 9.01 3.74 2.42
C VAL A 116 10.38 3.24 2.87
N SER A 117 10.50 2.68 4.08
CA SER A 117 11.78 2.21 4.59
C SER A 117 12.13 0.81 4.06
N ALA A 118 13.40 0.44 4.21
CA ALA A 118 13.85 -0.91 3.93
C ALA A 118 13.07 -1.96 4.74
N LYS A 119 12.67 -3.06 4.11
CA LYS A 119 12.30 -4.32 4.78
C LYS A 119 13.20 -5.41 4.23
N ASN A 120 13.91 -6.11 5.11
CA ASN A 120 14.89 -7.14 4.72
C ASN A 120 15.92 -6.66 3.69
N GLY A 121 16.37 -5.39 3.80
CA GLY A 121 17.32 -4.78 2.85
C GLY A 121 16.70 -4.23 1.56
N ASN A 122 15.41 -4.48 1.29
CA ASN A 122 14.73 -3.97 0.10
C ASN A 122 14.07 -2.62 0.38
N ILE A 123 14.59 -1.58 -0.27
CA ILE A 123 13.99 -0.24 -0.33
C ILE A 123 13.20 -0.16 -1.64
N PRO A 124 11.97 0.39 -1.63
CA PRO A 124 11.21 0.59 -2.86
C PRO A 124 12.00 1.37 -3.91
N LYS A 125 12.09 0.85 -5.13
CA LYS A 125 12.78 1.50 -6.26
C LYS A 125 11.79 1.79 -7.37
N LEU A 126 11.78 3.02 -7.88
CA LEU A 126 10.99 3.38 -9.06
C LEU A 126 11.39 2.51 -10.24
N VAL A 127 10.41 1.85 -10.85
CA VAL A 127 10.61 1.00 -12.03
C VAL A 127 10.06 1.69 -13.27
N THR A 128 8.86 2.26 -13.17
CA THR A 128 8.21 2.90 -14.31
C THR A 128 7.16 3.90 -13.85
N ARG A 129 6.72 4.73 -14.80
CA ARG A 129 5.66 5.73 -14.64
C ARG A 129 4.63 5.49 -15.73
N LEU A 130 3.35 5.48 -15.37
CA LEU A 130 2.24 5.52 -16.31
C LEU A 130 1.78 6.96 -16.43
N GLU A 131 1.97 7.56 -17.61
CA GLU A 131 1.54 8.94 -17.88
C GLU A 131 0.02 9.08 -17.71
N GLY A 132 -0.37 10.06 -16.90
CA GLY A 132 -1.73 10.37 -16.51
C GLY A 132 -2.55 11.06 -17.59
N LEU A 133 -3.83 11.18 -17.31
CA LEU A 133 -4.80 11.92 -18.14
C LEU A 133 -5.17 13.27 -17.51
N SER A 134 -4.66 13.55 -16.31
CA SER A 134 -4.88 14.76 -15.54
C SER A 134 -3.62 15.17 -14.78
N LEU A 135 -3.61 16.39 -14.26
CA LEU A 135 -2.55 16.88 -13.38
C LEU A 135 -2.72 16.29 -11.97
N PRO A 136 -1.62 16.10 -11.22
CA PRO A 136 -1.71 15.72 -9.81
C PRO A 136 -2.35 16.85 -8.98
N ASP A 137 -3.07 16.48 -7.92
CA ASP A 137 -3.69 17.43 -6.98
C ASP A 137 -2.77 17.81 -5.81
N CYS A 138 -1.70 17.03 -5.61
CA CYS A 138 -0.72 17.20 -4.55
C CYS A 138 0.65 16.62 -4.97
N GLU A 139 1.66 16.87 -4.15
CA GLU A 139 3.04 16.40 -4.34
C GLU A 139 3.47 15.49 -3.17
N PRO A 140 4.54 14.68 -3.33
CA PRO A 140 5.05 13.84 -2.25
C PRO A 140 5.28 14.55 -0.89
N PRO A 141 5.74 15.82 -0.83
CA PRO A 141 5.91 16.54 0.43
C PRO A 141 4.61 16.78 1.20
N ASP A 142 3.45 16.77 0.55
CA ASP A 142 2.14 17.00 1.19
C ASP A 142 1.68 15.79 2.01
N LEU A 143 2.39 14.66 1.92
CA LEU A 143 2.17 13.49 2.75
C LEU A 143 2.80 13.69 4.13
N HIS A 144 2.04 14.24 5.06
CA HIS A 144 2.51 14.52 6.43
C HIS A 144 2.26 13.38 7.43
N SER A 145 1.47 12.38 7.04
CA SER A 145 1.05 11.31 7.94
C SER A 145 1.98 10.08 7.85
N TRP A 146 3.01 10.07 8.69
CA TRP A 146 4.01 8.99 8.76
C TRP A 146 3.77 8.07 9.95
N VAL A 147 3.94 6.76 9.75
CA VAL A 147 3.74 5.75 10.79
C VAL A 147 4.99 4.89 10.91
N ARG A 148 5.44 4.69 12.15
CA ARG A 148 6.42 3.66 12.51
C ARG A 148 5.66 2.44 13.02
N TYR A 149 5.90 1.29 12.42
CA TYR A 149 5.29 0.03 12.88
C TYR A 149 6.29 -1.12 12.83
N GLU A 150 5.96 -2.19 13.53
CA GLU A 150 6.80 -3.38 13.66
C GLU A 150 6.21 -4.50 12.79
N THR A 151 7.08 -5.14 12.00
CA THR A 151 6.74 -6.32 11.21
C THR A 151 7.59 -7.50 11.65
N LEU A 152 7.05 -8.72 11.55
CA LEU A 152 7.83 -9.94 11.74
C LEU A 152 8.92 -10.03 10.67
N LYS A 153 10.11 -10.45 11.07
CA LYS A 153 11.23 -10.69 10.15
C LYS A 153 10.91 -11.92 9.29
N GLY A 154 10.75 -11.74 7.98
CA GLY A 154 10.52 -12.82 7.01
C GLY A 154 9.07 -13.11 6.61
N GLY A 155 8.10 -12.33 7.10
CA GLY A 155 6.77 -12.22 6.47
C GLY A 155 6.70 -10.98 5.58
#